data_AF-A0A969IH56-F1
#
_entry.id   AF-A0A969IH56-F1
#
_cell.length_a   1.000
_cell.length_b   1.000
_cell.length_c   1.000
_cell.angle_alpha   90.00
_cell.angle_beta   90.00
_cell.angle_gamma   90.00
#
_symmetry.space_group_name_H-M   'P 1'
#
loop_
_entity.id
_entity.type
_entity.pdbx_description
1 polymer ?
#
loop_
_entity_poly.entity_id
_entity_poly.type
_entity_poly.pdbx_seq_one_letter_code
_entity_poly.pdbx_strand_id
1 'polypeptide(L)' 'EELTQKIKVAASYHDIRVIDHIIISSEGYYSFADEGLL' A
#
# COMPACT_ATOMS: atom_id res chain seq x y z
N GLU A 1 4.77 -7.81 -4.46
CA GLU A 1 3.33 -7.68 -4.11
C GLU A 1 2.95 -8.30 -2.77
N GLU A 2 3.48 -9.47 -2.38
CA GLU A 2 3.05 -10.16 -1.14
C GLU A 2 3.08 -9.29 0.14
N LEU A 3 4.07 -8.41 0.30
CA LEU A 3 4.20 -7.59 1.50
C LEU A 3 3.01 -6.64 1.68
N THR A 4 2.65 -5.90 0.63
CA THR A 4 1.50 -4.97 0.65
C THR A 4 0.22 -5.69 1.04
N GLN A 5 -0.02 -6.87 0.47
CA GLN A 5 -1.21 -7.67 0.74
C GLN A 5 -1.22 -8.21 2.18
N LYS A 6 -0.08 -8.72 2.68
CA LYS A 6 0.05 -9.16 4.08
C LYS A 6 -0.26 -8.04 5.06
N ILE A 7 0.25 -6.83 4.82
CA ILE A 7 -0.01 -5.66 5.66
C ILE A 7 -1.48 -5.23 5.56
N LYS A 8 -2.06 -5.18 4.35
CA LYS A 8 -3.48 -4.83 4.15
C LYS A 8 -4.41 -5.78 4.91
N VAL A 9 -4.15 -7.09 4.81
CA VAL A 9 -4.92 -8.11 5.53
C VAL A 9 -4.72 -7.96 7.04
N ALA A 10 -3.48 -7.80 7.52
CA ALA A 10 -3.20 -7.61 8.94
C ALA A 10 -3.91 -6.37 9.51
N ALA A 11 -3.86 -5.24 8.81
CA ALA A 11 -4.52 -4.00 9.22
C ALA A 11 -6.04 -4.15 9.30
N SER A 12 -6.66 -4.92 8.38
CA SER A 12 -8.10 -5.17 8.39
C SER A 12 -8.59 -5.90 9.64
N TYR A 13 -7.77 -6.74 10.28
CA TYR A 13 -8.12 -7.38 11.56
C TYR A 13 -8.16 -6.40 12.73
N HIS A 14 -7.58 -5.20 12.56
CA HIS A 14 -7.53 -4.15 13.57
C HIS A 14 -8.43 -2.96 13.21
N ASP A 15 -9.35 -3.11 12.24
CA ASP A 15 -10.18 -2.03 11.71
C ASP A 15 -9.37 -0.83 11.19
N ILE A 16 -8.12 -1.06 10.77
CA ILE A 16 -7.25 -0.06 10.18
C ILE A 16 -7.25 -0.23 8.67
N ARG A 17 -7.46 0.88 7.94
CA ARG A 17 -7.40 0.89 6.47
C ARG A 17 -6.01 1.30 5.98
N VAL A 18 -5.37 0.45 5.18
CA VAL A 18 -4.21 0.85 4.38
C VAL A 18 -4.70 1.75 3.25
N ILE A 19 -4.29 3.01 3.27
CA ILE A 19 -4.75 4.00 2.30
C ILE A 19 -3.91 3.94 1.02
N ASP A 20 -2.60 3.70 1.15
CA ASP A 20 -1.70 3.59 0.01
C ASP A 20 -0.40 2.85 0.38
N HIS A 21 0.31 2.36 -0.63
CA HIS A 21 1.71 1.97 -0.56
C HIS A 21 2.49 2.86 -1.53
N ILE A 22 3.25 3.80 -0.97
CA ILE A 22 4.06 4.73 -1.74
C ILE A 22 5.51 4.24 -1.77
N ILE A 23 6.07 4.04 -2.97
CA ILE A 23 7.50 3.84 -3.18
C ILE A 23 8.10 5.18 -3.59
N ILE A 24 9.14 5.64 -2.88
CA ILE A 24 9.72 6.98 -3.05
C ILE A 24 11.15 6.85 -3.60
N SER A 25 11.51 7.72 -4.55
CA SER A 25 12.87 7.90 -5.04
C SER A 25 13.23 9.39 -5.10
N SER A 26 14.45 9.72 -5.52
CA SER A 26 14.85 11.11 -5.78
C SER A 26 14.09 11.77 -6.93
N GLU A 27 13.46 10.98 -7.79
CA GLU A 27 12.81 11.42 -9.02
C GLU A 27 11.30 11.54 -8.87
N GLY A 28 10.73 11.05 -7.76
CA GLY A 28 9.31 11.13 -7.49
C GLY A 28 8.81 9.99 -6.61
N TYR A 29 7.55 9.62 -6.81
CA TYR A 29 6.92 8.53 -6.09
C TYR A 29 6.06 7.67 -7.03
N TYR A 30 5.81 6.44 -6.61
CA TYR A 30 4.89 5.50 -7.23
C TYR A 30 3.83 5.10 -6.20
N SER A 31 2.55 5.35 -6.50
CA SER A 31 1.40 5.04 -5.64
C SER A 31 0.73 3.76 -6.12
N PHE A 32 0.53 2.80 -5.21
CA PHE A 32 -0.21 1.58 -5.55
C PHE A 32 -1.72 1.84 -5.67
N ALA A 33 -2.24 2.81 -4.92
CA ALA A 33 -3.65 3.19 -4.98
C ALA A 33 -3.99 3.82 -6.34
N ASP A 34 -3.16 4.73 -6.84
CA ASP A 34 -3.38 5.42 -8.12
C ASP A 34 -3.31 4.45 -9.31
N GLU A 35 -2.50 3.40 -9.18
CA GLU A 35 -2.26 2.39 -10.22
C GLU A 35 -3.25 1.20 -10.13
N GLY A 36 -4.20 1.23 -9.18
CA GLY A 36 -5.20 0.18 -9.00
C GLY A 36 -4.66 -1.15 -8.49
N LEU A 37 -3.47 -1.13 -7.87
CA LEU A 37 -2.79 -2.31 -7.33
C LEU A 37 -3.12 -2.58 -5.85
N LEU A 38 -3.81 -1.64 -5.19
CA LEU A 38 -4.12 -1.70 -3.76
C LEU A 38 -5.48 -2.31 -3.43
#